data_AF-A0A6M0CSI6-F1
#
_entry.id   AF-A0A6M0CSI6-F1
#
_cell.length_a   1.000
_cell.length_b   1.000
_cell.length_c   1.000
_cell.angle_alpha   90.00
_cell.angle_beta   90.00
_cell.angle_gamma   90.00
#
_symmetry.space_group_name_H-M   'P 1'
#
loop_
_entity.id
_entity.type
_entity.pdbx_description
1 polymer ?
#
loop_
_entity_poly.entity_id
_entity_poly.type
_entity_poly.pdbx_seq_one_letter_code
_entity_poly.pdbx_strand_id
1 'polypeptide(L)'
;MGQHHVQNSRDEEARVKFTRHLIDDIKALEVMLEKGLIEDDIERIGSEQEFCLINENWRPTCKALEILQELDDPHFTTEIAQYNLEINLDPIELKKDCFSFVEKQLINLLAKAGNAASKHDTKILLTGILPTISKSELQFEYMTPNTRYQLLNDMIRKYRGGDIELHIRGVDELSINHESVLFEACNTSFQMHLQIAPNDFVSSYNWAQAISGPILGVCTNSPLLLGRELWSETRIALFRQSVDTRSSSYALKDRQARVTFGKAWASGSIAEMYKHDIARYKLMLIKDIESNSLEQLDNGITPKLSALNVHNGTIYRWNRPCYGVGGGKAHVRIENRYVPAGPSVLDQMANFAFWVGLMAGRPAEFDDMKNQMDFRDANANFIKAARTGRESVLLWKDKLYSARDLVINELLPIAYSGLEKKRIDKADIERLLGVIEKRTVGMTGSKWQINNYRKLQKELKQDDALVLLTKEIYQNQQANLPVHTWPTMKQNQNPHTMATQVRHIMSTQLFLVNKNDLSNLATNVMLWKGIHHLPVENDDGELVGLLTWKHMKEHAKKPEADSANLVSNIMIKDVITAEPETLISDAIRLMIEKKIGCLPVVRDKDLVGIITVKDVIALQDD
;
A
#
# COMPACT_ATOMS: atom_id res chain seq x y z
N MET A 1 6.57 17.24 -4.37
CA MET A 1 6.92 15.81 -4.31
C MET A 1 8.11 15.46 -5.18
N GLY A 2 8.47 14.18 -5.25
CA GLY A 2 9.75 13.66 -5.77
C GLY A 2 10.21 14.33 -7.07
N GLN A 3 11.44 14.82 -7.09
CA GLN A 3 11.98 15.46 -8.29
C GLN A 3 12.14 14.40 -9.40
N HIS A 4 11.45 14.58 -10.52
CA HIS A 4 11.42 13.61 -11.63
C HIS A 4 12.73 13.57 -12.44
N HIS A 5 13.52 14.65 -12.40
CA HIS A 5 14.81 14.74 -13.09
C HIS A 5 15.93 14.39 -12.11
N VAL A 6 16.33 13.12 -12.10
CA VAL A 6 17.40 12.59 -11.23
C VAL A 6 18.35 11.71 -12.03
N GLN A 7 19.59 11.64 -11.57
CA GLN A 7 20.64 10.80 -12.12
C GLN A 7 21.07 9.74 -11.10
N ASN A 8 21.77 8.72 -11.60
CA ASN A 8 22.33 7.66 -10.77
C ASN A 8 23.48 8.19 -9.91
N SER A 9 23.51 7.86 -8.61
CA SER A 9 24.58 8.27 -7.67
C SER A 9 25.94 7.57 -7.88
N ARG A 10 26.15 6.97 -9.06
CA ARG A 10 27.35 6.21 -9.44
C ARG A 10 28.50 7.07 -9.97
N ASP A 11 28.20 8.21 -10.58
CA ASP A 11 29.23 9.15 -11.02
C ASP A 11 29.87 9.80 -9.80
N GLU A 12 31.18 9.55 -9.61
CA GLU A 12 31.93 10.04 -8.45
C GLU A 12 32.00 11.57 -8.41
N GLU A 13 32.19 12.22 -9.56
CA GLU A 13 32.29 13.68 -9.65
C GLU A 13 30.92 14.31 -9.35
N ALA A 14 29.87 13.81 -10.00
CA ALA A 14 28.50 14.27 -9.74
C ALA A 14 28.08 14.02 -8.28
N ARG A 15 28.52 12.91 -7.68
CA ARG A 15 28.27 12.59 -6.27
C ARG A 15 29.00 13.56 -5.33
N VAL A 16 30.26 13.90 -5.60
CA VAL A 16 31.00 14.89 -4.80
C VAL A 16 30.32 16.26 -4.89
N LYS A 17 29.94 16.70 -6.10
CA LYS A 17 29.20 17.95 -6.32
C LYS A 17 27.88 17.95 -5.54
N PHE A 18 27.07 16.90 -5.67
CA PHE A 18 25.80 16.78 -4.96
C PHE A 18 25.98 16.79 -3.44
N THR A 19 27.02 16.12 -2.92
CA THR A 19 27.30 16.07 -1.48
C THR A 19 27.67 17.45 -0.94
N ARG A 20 28.40 18.28 -1.72
CA ARG A 20 28.68 19.68 -1.35
C ARG A 20 27.38 20.48 -1.27
N HIS A 21 26.52 20.41 -2.28
CA HIS A 21 25.21 21.07 -2.24
C HIS A 21 24.34 20.59 -1.06
N LEU A 22 24.39 19.31 -0.71
CA LEU A 22 23.66 18.77 0.44
C LEU A 22 24.15 19.35 1.76
N ILE A 23 25.46 19.53 1.92
CA ILE A 23 26.05 20.17 3.10
C ILE A 23 25.67 21.66 3.15
N ASP A 24 25.75 22.35 2.02
CA ASP A 24 25.40 23.77 1.94
C ASP A 24 23.91 24.00 2.17
N ASP A 25 23.04 23.11 1.70
CA ASP A 25 21.60 23.14 1.98
C ASP A 25 21.29 23.03 3.48
N ILE A 26 22.02 22.18 4.20
CA ILE A 26 21.87 22.07 5.66
C ILE A 26 22.32 23.35 6.35
N LYS A 27 23.48 23.89 5.98
CA LYS A 27 23.97 25.15 6.55
C LYS A 27 23.01 26.30 6.26
N ALA A 28 22.47 26.37 5.04
CA ALA A 28 21.47 27.36 4.65
C ALA A 28 20.22 27.24 5.53
N LEU A 29 19.75 26.01 5.81
CA LEU A 29 18.64 25.78 6.72
C LEU A 29 18.92 26.26 8.15
N GLU A 30 20.13 26.00 8.67
CA GLU A 30 20.53 26.49 9.99
C GLU A 30 20.56 28.01 10.06
N VAL A 31 21.15 28.68 9.07
CA VAL A 31 21.16 30.14 8.97
C VAL A 31 19.73 30.71 8.90
N MET A 32 18.84 30.07 8.14
CA MET A 32 17.44 30.48 8.07
C MET A 32 16.71 30.32 9.40
N LEU A 33 16.99 29.25 10.16
CA LEU A 33 16.43 29.04 11.49
C LEU A 33 16.94 30.10 12.49
N GLU A 34 18.25 30.36 12.51
CA GLU A 34 18.87 31.34 13.41
C GLU A 34 18.41 32.78 13.14
N LYS A 35 18.23 33.13 11.87
CA LYS A 35 17.80 34.48 11.43
C LYS A 35 16.28 34.65 11.41
N GLY A 36 15.49 33.62 11.73
CA GLY A 36 14.02 33.69 11.68
C GLY A 36 13.47 33.91 10.27
N LEU A 37 14.11 33.32 9.25
CA LEU A 37 13.71 33.44 7.83
C LEU A 37 12.68 32.38 7.39
N ILE A 38 12.30 31.48 8.28
CA ILE A 38 11.27 30.47 8.05
C ILE A 38 9.97 30.97 8.68
N GLU A 39 8.89 30.91 7.90
CA GLU A 39 7.57 31.38 8.30
C GLU A 39 7.06 30.66 9.57
N ASP A 40 6.65 31.44 10.56
CA ASP A 40 6.17 30.99 11.88
C ASP A 40 4.82 31.59 12.29
N ASP A 41 4.28 32.53 11.51
CA ASP A 41 3.05 33.28 11.77
C ASP A 41 1.81 32.69 11.09
N ILE A 42 2.00 31.78 10.13
CA ILE A 42 0.92 31.15 9.37
C ILE A 42 1.02 29.62 9.50
N GLU A 43 -0.13 28.99 9.66
CA GLU A 43 -0.29 27.54 9.55
C GLU A 43 -1.16 27.21 8.34
N ARG A 44 -0.70 26.25 7.54
CA ARG A 44 -1.41 25.72 6.39
C ARG A 44 -1.57 24.22 6.52
N ILE A 45 -2.70 23.74 6.04
CA ILE A 45 -2.97 22.32 5.80
C ILE A 45 -2.88 22.04 4.30
N GLY A 46 -2.49 20.82 3.95
CA GLY A 46 -2.54 20.34 2.56
C GLY A 46 -2.64 18.83 2.53
N SER A 47 -2.91 18.26 1.38
CA SER A 47 -3.03 16.80 1.27
C SER A 47 -2.66 16.29 -0.11
N GLU A 48 -2.25 15.04 -0.16
CA GLU A 48 -1.97 14.29 -1.39
C GLU A 48 -2.90 13.07 -1.40
N GLN A 49 -3.57 12.83 -2.51
CA GLN A 49 -4.51 11.72 -2.70
C GLN A 49 -4.00 10.79 -3.79
N GLU A 50 -3.61 9.58 -3.42
CA GLU A 50 -3.35 8.51 -4.38
C GLU A 50 -4.64 7.71 -4.63
N PHE A 51 -4.86 7.25 -5.85
CA PHE A 51 -6.04 6.46 -6.21
C PHE A 51 -5.71 5.40 -7.26
N CYS A 52 -6.53 4.35 -7.31
CA CYS A 52 -6.37 3.24 -8.24
C CYS A 52 -7.21 3.44 -9.50
N LEU A 53 -6.72 2.96 -10.63
CA LEU A 53 -7.42 2.90 -11.91
C LEU A 53 -7.88 1.47 -12.17
N ILE A 54 -9.16 1.30 -12.50
CA ILE A 54 -9.75 -0.01 -12.78
C ILE A 54 -10.51 -0.03 -14.12
N ASN A 55 -10.43 -1.15 -14.83
CA ASN A 55 -11.19 -1.37 -16.06
C ASN A 55 -12.64 -1.81 -15.80
N GLU A 56 -13.38 -2.09 -16.86
CA GLU A 56 -14.79 -2.54 -16.81
C GLU A 56 -14.99 -3.86 -16.03
N ASN A 57 -13.96 -4.68 -15.93
CA ASN A 57 -13.96 -5.95 -15.20
C ASN A 57 -13.50 -5.79 -13.73
N TRP A 58 -13.43 -4.55 -13.22
CA TRP A 58 -13.02 -4.22 -11.84
C TRP A 58 -11.59 -4.63 -11.49
N ARG A 59 -10.71 -4.69 -12.50
CA ARG A 59 -9.30 -5.03 -12.35
C ARG A 59 -8.40 -3.84 -12.65
N PRO A 60 -7.14 -3.84 -12.19
CA PRO A 60 -6.22 -2.76 -12.52
C PRO A 60 -6.07 -2.55 -14.03
N THR A 61 -5.79 -1.33 -14.45
CA THR A 61 -5.58 -0.96 -15.86
C THR A 61 -4.33 -0.10 -16.03
N CYS A 62 -3.63 -0.20 -17.16
CA CYS A 62 -2.39 0.54 -17.43
C CYS A 62 -2.59 1.93 -18.05
N LYS A 63 -3.80 2.50 -17.99
CA LYS A 63 -4.15 3.72 -18.74
C LYS A 63 -3.77 5.04 -18.04
N ALA A 64 -2.86 5.02 -17.07
CA ALA A 64 -2.50 6.21 -16.28
C ALA A 64 -1.99 7.36 -17.14
N LEU A 65 -1.13 7.10 -18.12
CA LEU A 65 -0.51 8.14 -18.94
C LEU A 65 -1.52 8.79 -19.89
N GLU A 66 -2.39 7.99 -20.50
CA GLU A 66 -3.46 8.47 -21.36
C GLU A 66 -4.43 9.35 -20.57
N ILE A 67 -4.80 8.93 -19.34
CA ILE A 67 -5.69 9.70 -18.47
C ILE A 67 -5.02 11.00 -18.02
N LEU A 68 -3.72 11.00 -17.70
CA LEU A 68 -3.00 12.23 -17.36
C LEU A 68 -2.93 13.20 -18.52
N GLN A 69 -2.72 12.70 -19.73
CA GLN A 69 -2.72 13.53 -20.94
C GLN A 69 -4.10 14.16 -21.18
N GLU A 70 -5.18 13.41 -20.95
CA GLU A 70 -6.56 13.92 -21.04
C GLU A 70 -6.89 14.94 -19.93
N LEU A 71 -6.31 14.79 -18.73
CA LEU A 71 -6.54 15.69 -17.60
C LEU A 71 -5.90 17.07 -17.79
N ASP A 72 -4.69 17.09 -18.38
CA ASP A 72 -3.84 18.27 -18.61
C ASP A 72 -3.90 19.27 -17.44
N ASP A 73 -3.54 18.78 -16.25
CA ASP A 73 -3.71 19.53 -15.01
C ASP A 73 -2.56 19.25 -14.02
N PRO A 74 -1.86 20.30 -13.54
CA PRO A 74 -0.69 20.14 -12.70
C PRO A 74 -0.99 19.57 -11.30
N HIS A 75 -2.25 19.48 -10.88
CA HIS A 75 -2.60 18.79 -9.65
C HIS A 75 -2.38 17.28 -9.77
N PHE A 76 -2.35 16.71 -10.98
CA PHE A 76 -2.21 15.28 -11.20
C PHE A 76 -0.79 14.89 -11.60
N THR A 77 -0.31 13.78 -11.05
CA THR A 77 1.00 13.21 -11.42
C THR A 77 0.96 11.68 -11.42
N THR A 78 2.00 11.10 -12.00
CA THR A 78 2.19 9.65 -12.08
C THR A 78 2.68 9.06 -10.76
N GLU A 79 2.21 7.86 -10.43
CA GLU A 79 2.83 7.01 -9.41
C GLU A 79 3.77 5.96 -10.03
N ILE A 80 4.37 5.09 -9.21
CA ILE A 80 5.31 4.04 -9.67
C ILE A 80 4.66 3.11 -10.72
N ALA A 81 3.38 2.79 -10.55
CA ALA A 81 2.65 1.94 -11.49
C ALA A 81 1.62 2.69 -12.32
N GLN A 82 1.35 2.14 -13.52
CA GLN A 82 0.39 2.68 -14.48
C GLN A 82 -1.08 2.46 -14.10
N TYR A 83 -1.34 1.79 -12.96
CA TYR A 83 -2.69 1.61 -12.40
C TYR A 83 -2.95 2.52 -11.19
N ASN A 84 -2.07 3.49 -10.92
CA ASN A 84 -2.24 4.50 -9.89
C ASN A 84 -1.92 5.90 -10.41
N LEU A 85 -2.63 6.88 -9.86
CA LEU A 85 -2.37 8.30 -10.06
C LEU A 85 -2.48 9.02 -8.72
N GLU A 86 -1.91 10.21 -8.66
CA GLU A 86 -1.91 11.05 -7.48
C GLU A 86 -2.44 12.44 -7.77
N ILE A 87 -3.19 12.99 -6.81
CA ILE A 87 -3.67 14.37 -6.77
C ILE A 87 -2.93 15.12 -5.66
N ASN A 88 -2.30 16.23 -6.00
CA ASN A 88 -1.71 17.19 -5.08
C ASN A 88 -2.71 18.32 -4.84
N LEU A 89 -3.27 18.43 -3.63
CA LEU A 89 -4.20 19.51 -3.30
C LEU A 89 -3.47 20.79 -2.92
N ASP A 90 -4.14 21.93 -3.12
CA ASP A 90 -3.56 23.22 -2.77
C ASP A 90 -3.40 23.37 -1.25
N PRO A 91 -2.31 24.00 -0.79
CA PRO A 91 -2.16 24.33 0.61
C PRO A 91 -3.11 25.46 1.01
N ILE A 92 -3.90 25.25 2.05
CA ILE A 92 -4.90 26.20 2.56
C ILE A 92 -4.57 26.59 3.99
N GLU A 93 -4.72 27.87 4.31
CA GLU A 93 -4.54 28.34 5.69
C GLU A 93 -5.53 27.65 6.64
N LEU A 94 -5.04 27.29 7.83
CA LEU A 94 -5.84 26.65 8.87
C LEU A 94 -6.80 27.67 9.51
N LYS A 95 -7.87 27.96 8.79
CA LYS A 95 -8.92 28.92 9.14
C LYS A 95 -10.29 28.25 9.13
N LYS A 96 -11.32 29.02 9.51
CA LYS A 96 -12.70 28.57 9.76
C LYS A 96 -13.22 27.51 8.80
N ASP A 97 -13.06 27.70 7.49
CA ASP A 97 -13.67 26.90 6.41
C ASP A 97 -12.67 26.00 5.66
N CYS A 98 -11.46 25.79 6.21
CA CYS A 98 -10.39 25.09 5.50
C CYS A 98 -10.76 23.65 5.11
N PHE A 99 -11.42 22.88 5.99
CA PHE A 99 -11.79 21.49 5.68
C PHE A 99 -12.88 21.43 4.60
N SER A 100 -13.89 22.29 4.69
CA SER A 100 -14.90 22.44 3.64
C SER A 100 -14.29 22.81 2.28
N PHE A 101 -13.25 23.66 2.25
CA PHE A 101 -12.55 23.99 1.01
C PHE A 101 -11.79 22.79 0.45
N VAL A 102 -10.96 22.13 1.28
CA VAL A 102 -10.18 20.95 0.88
C VAL A 102 -11.10 19.82 0.40
N GLU A 103 -12.22 19.57 1.10
CA GLU A 103 -13.21 18.57 0.71
C GLU A 103 -13.81 18.85 -0.67
N LYS A 104 -14.20 20.11 -0.94
CA LYS A 104 -14.72 20.52 -2.24
C LYS A 104 -13.68 20.39 -3.34
N GLN A 105 -12.44 20.80 -3.09
CA GLN A 105 -11.35 20.65 -4.05
C GLN A 105 -11.11 19.17 -4.37
N LEU A 106 -11.03 18.31 -3.34
CA LEU A 106 -10.84 16.87 -3.51
C LEU A 106 -11.95 16.25 -4.35
N ILE A 107 -13.22 16.54 -4.04
CA ILE A 107 -14.37 16.04 -4.80
C ILE A 107 -14.31 16.50 -6.26
N ASN A 108 -14.00 17.77 -6.51
CA ASN A 108 -13.92 18.31 -7.87
C ASN A 108 -12.79 17.67 -8.67
N LEU A 109 -11.61 17.50 -8.08
CA LEU A 109 -10.47 16.87 -8.74
C LEU A 109 -10.72 15.37 -8.99
N LEU A 110 -11.32 14.65 -8.04
CA LEU A 110 -11.73 13.26 -8.26
C LEU A 110 -12.81 13.13 -9.34
N ALA A 111 -13.78 14.04 -9.38
CA ALA A 111 -14.78 14.07 -10.46
C ALA A 111 -14.11 14.34 -11.82
N LYS A 112 -13.14 15.25 -11.88
CA LYS A 112 -12.34 15.50 -13.09
C LYS A 112 -11.58 14.25 -13.53
N ALA A 113 -10.90 13.56 -12.61
CA ALA A 113 -10.23 12.28 -12.85
C ALA A 113 -11.20 11.19 -13.33
N GLY A 114 -12.36 11.06 -12.69
CA GLY A 114 -13.40 10.10 -13.10
C GLY A 114 -13.94 10.37 -14.51
N ASN A 115 -14.14 11.64 -14.87
CA ASN A 115 -14.57 12.04 -16.20
C ASN A 115 -13.50 11.78 -17.28
N ALA A 116 -12.22 12.00 -16.97
CA ALA A 116 -11.12 11.66 -17.87
C ALA A 116 -10.98 10.14 -18.03
N ALA A 117 -11.02 9.39 -16.92
CA ALA A 117 -10.93 7.94 -16.91
C ALA A 117 -12.06 7.27 -17.71
N SER A 118 -13.28 7.77 -17.63
CA SER A 118 -14.43 7.18 -18.33
C SER A 118 -14.32 7.25 -19.86
N LYS A 119 -13.61 8.24 -20.41
CA LYS A 119 -13.29 8.32 -21.85
C LYS A 119 -12.35 7.21 -22.33
N HIS A 120 -11.71 6.52 -21.39
CA HIS A 120 -10.79 5.42 -21.62
C HIS A 120 -11.31 4.11 -20.99
N ASP A 121 -12.61 3.93 -20.85
CA ASP A 121 -13.26 2.72 -20.29
C ASP A 121 -12.72 2.35 -18.89
N THR A 122 -12.31 3.38 -18.14
CA THR A 122 -11.64 3.25 -16.84
C THR A 122 -12.46 3.95 -15.77
N LYS A 123 -12.41 3.43 -14.55
CA LYS A 123 -12.99 4.03 -13.34
C LYS A 123 -11.88 4.27 -12.33
N ILE A 124 -12.10 5.22 -11.42
CA ILE A 124 -11.20 5.49 -10.29
C ILE A 124 -11.76 4.84 -9.02
N LEU A 125 -10.88 4.40 -8.11
CA LEU A 125 -11.27 3.79 -6.85
C LEU A 125 -10.33 4.18 -5.71
N LEU A 126 -10.91 4.58 -4.57
CA LEU A 126 -10.14 4.94 -3.37
C LEU A 126 -10.00 3.75 -2.42
N THR A 127 -8.80 3.18 -2.27
CA THR A 127 -8.57 2.07 -1.33
C THR A 127 -7.09 1.92 -1.06
N GLY A 128 -6.70 1.64 0.19
CA GLY A 128 -5.28 1.50 0.53
C GLY A 128 -4.58 0.42 -0.30
N ILE A 129 -5.21 -0.74 -0.51
CA ILE A 129 -4.75 -1.74 -1.50
C ILE A 129 -5.97 -2.14 -2.32
N LEU A 130 -5.81 -2.21 -3.64
CA LEU A 130 -6.87 -2.64 -4.54
C LEU A 130 -7.13 -4.14 -4.33
N PRO A 131 -8.36 -4.57 -3.95
CA PRO A 131 -8.59 -5.99 -3.63
C PRO A 131 -8.29 -6.94 -4.79
N THR A 132 -8.54 -6.50 -6.03
CA THR A 132 -8.31 -7.28 -7.26
C THR A 132 -6.87 -7.26 -7.75
N ILE A 133 -5.92 -6.62 -7.05
CA ILE A 133 -4.52 -6.65 -7.45
C ILE A 133 -3.96 -8.07 -7.34
N SER A 134 -3.26 -8.52 -8.38
CA SER A 134 -2.68 -9.85 -8.48
C SER A 134 -1.18 -9.78 -8.78
N LYS A 135 -0.52 -10.96 -8.87
CA LYS A 135 0.91 -11.04 -9.21
C LYS A 135 1.18 -10.53 -10.63
N SER A 136 0.19 -10.57 -11.52
CA SER A 136 0.36 -10.12 -12.91
C SER A 136 0.60 -8.61 -12.99
N GLU A 137 -0.04 -7.82 -12.13
CA GLU A 137 0.15 -6.36 -12.13
C GLU A 137 1.48 -5.91 -11.52
N LEU A 138 2.31 -6.83 -11.06
CA LEU A 138 3.66 -6.55 -10.58
C LEU A 138 4.72 -6.66 -11.67
N GLN A 139 4.36 -7.03 -12.91
CA GLN A 139 5.31 -7.12 -14.01
C GLN A 139 5.82 -5.73 -14.44
N PHE A 140 7.03 -5.65 -14.99
CA PHE A 140 7.67 -4.38 -15.39
C PHE A 140 6.86 -3.56 -16.41
N GLU A 141 6.01 -4.20 -17.22
CA GLU A 141 5.11 -3.51 -18.14
C GLU A 141 4.10 -2.59 -17.43
N TYR A 142 3.77 -2.88 -16.17
CA TYR A 142 2.92 -2.04 -15.34
C TYR A 142 3.68 -0.90 -14.67
N MET A 143 5.01 -0.85 -14.75
CA MET A 143 5.79 0.28 -14.25
C MET A 143 5.61 1.49 -15.15
N THR A 144 5.35 2.65 -14.54
CA THR A 144 5.34 3.92 -15.26
C THR A 144 6.69 4.13 -15.93
N PRO A 145 6.75 4.44 -17.24
CA PRO A 145 7.99 4.65 -17.98
C PRO A 145 8.65 5.98 -17.58
N ASN A 146 9.24 6.02 -16.39
CA ASN A 146 9.93 7.17 -15.81
C ASN A 146 11.32 6.76 -15.33
N THR A 147 12.34 7.47 -15.80
CA THR A 147 13.75 7.23 -15.46
C THR A 147 13.99 7.18 -13.95
N ARG A 148 13.26 7.99 -13.16
CA ARG A 148 13.36 8.00 -11.69
C ARG A 148 13.01 6.64 -11.09
N TYR A 149 11.94 5.99 -11.56
CA TYR A 149 11.46 4.73 -10.99
C TYR A 149 12.39 3.56 -11.36
N GLN A 150 12.89 3.55 -12.59
CA GLN A 150 13.91 2.59 -13.04
C GLN A 150 15.19 2.73 -12.21
N LEU A 151 15.70 3.97 -12.02
CA LEU A 151 16.89 4.22 -11.20
C LEU A 151 16.68 3.82 -9.74
N LEU A 152 15.49 4.06 -9.18
CA LEU A 152 15.16 3.66 -7.83
C LEU A 152 15.19 2.13 -7.68
N ASN A 153 14.57 1.41 -8.62
CA ASN A 153 14.56 -0.05 -8.67
C ASN A 153 15.99 -0.62 -8.68
N ASP A 154 16.83 -0.14 -9.60
CA ASP A 154 18.21 -0.59 -9.75
C ASP A 154 19.05 -0.34 -8.49
N MET A 155 18.85 0.81 -7.84
CA MET A 155 19.58 1.17 -6.63
C MET A 155 19.14 0.35 -5.41
N ILE A 156 17.84 0.04 -5.29
CA ILE A 156 17.33 -0.80 -4.20
C ILE A 156 17.87 -2.22 -4.36
N ARG A 157 17.73 -2.84 -5.54
CA ARG A 157 18.27 -4.18 -5.83
C ARG A 157 19.77 -4.26 -5.59
N LYS A 158 20.52 -3.27 -6.06
CA LYS A 158 21.97 -3.19 -5.86
C LYS A 158 22.36 -3.16 -4.38
N TYR A 159 21.69 -2.34 -3.57
CA TYR A 159 22.02 -2.24 -2.15
C TYR A 159 21.60 -3.48 -1.35
N ARG A 160 20.50 -4.13 -1.75
CA ARG A 160 20.03 -5.39 -1.16
C ARG A 160 20.94 -6.56 -1.55
N GLY A 161 21.45 -6.60 -2.77
CA GLY A 161 22.31 -7.66 -3.29
C GLY A 161 21.55 -8.88 -3.83
N GLY A 162 20.28 -8.73 -4.17
CA GLY A 162 19.42 -9.79 -4.67
C GLY A 162 17.98 -9.31 -4.87
N ASP A 163 17.07 -10.27 -5.10
CA ASP A 163 15.66 -9.99 -5.29
C ASP A 163 14.95 -9.59 -3.99
N ILE A 164 13.77 -9.01 -4.14
CA ILE A 164 12.93 -8.55 -3.06
C ILE A 164 12.11 -9.74 -2.56
N GLU A 165 12.52 -10.28 -1.43
CA GLU A 165 11.75 -11.24 -0.65
C GLU A 165 10.76 -10.50 0.26
N LEU A 166 9.49 -10.90 0.18
CA LEU A 166 8.41 -10.49 1.07
C LEU A 166 7.89 -11.68 1.85
N HIS A 167 7.75 -11.49 3.16
CA HIS A 167 7.09 -12.43 4.06
C HIS A 167 6.15 -11.67 5.00
N ILE A 168 4.85 -11.76 4.74
CA ILE A 168 3.81 -11.11 5.52
C ILE A 168 2.88 -12.17 6.10
N ARG A 169 2.77 -12.17 7.42
CA ARG A 169 1.91 -13.09 8.17
C ARG A 169 0.74 -12.34 8.79
N GLY A 170 -0.48 -12.70 8.38
CA GLY A 170 -1.75 -12.25 8.94
C GLY A 170 -2.63 -13.45 9.32
N VAL A 171 -3.90 -13.42 8.91
CA VAL A 171 -4.78 -14.60 9.00
C VAL A 171 -4.31 -15.65 7.99
N ASP A 172 -4.05 -15.21 6.77
CA ASP A 172 -3.29 -15.94 5.77
C ASP A 172 -1.79 -15.59 5.86
N GLU A 173 -0.99 -16.26 5.03
CA GLU A 173 0.43 -15.97 4.86
C GLU A 173 0.74 -15.68 3.38
N LEU A 174 1.66 -14.74 3.16
CA LEU A 174 2.19 -14.41 1.84
C LEU A 174 3.72 -14.41 1.90
N SER A 175 4.32 -15.35 1.17
CA SER A 175 5.76 -15.47 0.98
C SER A 175 6.06 -15.46 -0.52
N ILE A 176 6.76 -14.44 -1.01
CA ILE A 176 7.00 -14.27 -2.45
C ILE A 176 8.31 -13.51 -2.71
N ASN A 177 9.02 -13.94 -3.74
CA ASN A 177 10.17 -13.24 -4.30
C ASN A 177 9.77 -12.46 -5.55
N HIS A 178 10.37 -11.30 -5.74
CA HIS A 178 10.11 -10.45 -6.90
C HIS A 178 11.29 -9.57 -7.28
N GLU A 179 11.43 -9.28 -8.57
CA GLU A 179 12.58 -8.54 -9.11
C GLU A 179 12.41 -7.02 -9.09
N SER A 180 11.24 -6.52 -8.71
CA SER A 180 10.89 -5.10 -8.84
C SER A 180 10.27 -4.51 -7.59
N VAL A 181 10.54 -3.21 -7.39
CA VAL A 181 9.94 -2.35 -6.36
C VAL A 181 8.44 -2.14 -6.54
N LEU A 182 7.82 -2.65 -7.61
CA LEU A 182 6.39 -2.52 -7.92
C LEU A 182 5.43 -2.98 -6.82
N PHE A 183 5.88 -3.81 -5.88
CA PHE A 183 5.11 -4.08 -4.66
C PHE A 183 4.76 -2.82 -3.86
N GLU A 184 5.58 -1.78 -3.94
CA GLU A 184 5.28 -0.48 -3.37
C GLU A 184 4.04 0.15 -4.01
N ALA A 185 3.87 -0.03 -5.32
CA ALA A 185 2.76 0.54 -6.08
C ALA A 185 1.40 -0.12 -5.77
N CYS A 186 1.36 -1.22 -5.02
CA CYS A 186 0.10 -1.75 -4.49
C CYS A 186 -0.54 -0.82 -3.45
N ASN A 187 0.25 0.07 -2.85
CA ASN A 187 -0.18 0.95 -1.77
C ASN A 187 -0.73 2.25 -2.35
N THR A 188 -1.87 2.70 -1.83
CA THR A 188 -2.28 4.10 -1.96
C THR A 188 -2.54 4.73 -0.59
N SER A 189 -2.38 6.03 -0.50
CA SER A 189 -2.47 6.80 0.72
C SER A 189 -3.24 8.11 0.54
N PHE A 190 -3.75 8.62 1.65
CA PHE A 190 -4.19 9.99 1.79
C PHE A 190 -3.21 10.69 2.72
N GLN A 191 -2.21 11.36 2.13
CA GLN A 191 -1.12 11.97 2.88
C GLN A 191 -1.57 13.35 3.37
N MET A 192 -1.40 13.63 4.66
CA MET A 192 -1.90 14.87 5.28
C MET A 192 -0.75 15.73 5.74
N HIS A 193 -0.79 17.03 5.43
CA HIS A 193 0.26 17.98 5.75
C HIS A 193 -0.23 19.02 6.75
N LEU A 194 0.64 19.37 7.68
CA LEU A 194 0.45 20.50 8.57
C LEU A 194 1.76 21.28 8.68
N GLN A 195 1.73 22.56 8.29
CA GLN A 195 2.82 23.50 8.54
C GLN A 195 2.92 23.76 10.04
N ILE A 196 4.15 23.74 10.55
CA ILE A 196 4.44 23.88 11.99
C ILE A 196 5.46 24.99 12.17
N ALA A 197 5.28 25.82 13.19
CA ALA A 197 6.28 26.82 13.56
C ALA A 197 7.65 26.15 13.85
N PRO A 198 8.77 26.68 13.35
CA PRO A 198 10.08 26.04 13.49
C PRO A 198 10.48 25.72 14.94
N ASN A 199 10.13 26.61 15.88
CA ASN A 199 10.43 26.45 17.31
C ASN A 199 9.60 25.34 17.98
N ASP A 200 8.43 25.00 17.44
CA ASP A 200 7.57 23.92 17.96
C ASP A 200 7.78 22.58 17.23
N PHE A 201 8.60 22.57 16.17
CA PHE A 201 8.64 21.49 15.19
C PHE A 201 8.96 20.12 15.81
N VAL A 202 9.96 20.06 16.70
CA VAL A 202 10.39 18.80 17.31
C VAL A 202 9.34 18.23 18.25
N SER A 203 8.72 19.07 19.09
CA SER A 203 7.64 18.67 19.99
C SER A 203 6.43 18.17 19.19
N SER A 204 6.07 18.88 18.12
CA SER A 204 4.99 18.50 17.22
C SER A 204 5.29 17.19 16.49
N TYR A 205 6.54 16.99 16.06
CA TYR A 205 6.98 15.77 15.43
C TYR A 205 6.88 14.56 16.38
N ASN A 206 7.34 14.71 17.62
CA ASN A 206 7.26 13.66 18.63
C ASN A 206 5.81 13.33 18.98
N TRP A 207 4.95 14.33 19.09
CA TRP A 207 3.51 14.13 19.27
C TRP A 207 2.88 13.38 18.10
N ALA A 208 3.16 13.79 16.86
CA ALA A 208 2.68 13.10 15.66
C ALA A 208 3.07 11.62 15.66
N GLN A 209 4.30 11.30 16.09
CA GLN A 209 4.74 9.91 16.24
C GLN A 209 3.95 9.16 17.32
N ALA A 210 3.77 9.74 18.52
CA ALA A 210 3.03 9.10 19.60
C ALA A 210 1.59 8.73 19.22
N ILE A 211 0.87 9.65 18.56
CA ILE A 211 -0.54 9.46 18.15
C ILE A 211 -0.71 8.56 16.91
N SER A 212 0.38 8.17 16.24
CA SER A 212 0.31 7.43 14.97
C SER A 212 -0.40 6.08 15.10
N GLY A 213 -0.08 5.31 16.14
CA GLY A 213 -0.73 4.02 16.40
C GLY A 213 -2.23 4.14 16.68
N PRO A 214 -2.63 4.96 17.67
CA PRO A 214 -4.05 5.19 17.95
C PRO A 214 -4.87 5.64 16.74
N ILE A 215 -4.36 6.60 15.95
CA ILE A 215 -5.02 7.07 14.72
C ILE A 215 -5.12 5.93 13.71
N LEU A 216 -4.01 5.25 13.41
CA LEU A 216 -4.01 4.19 12.40
C LEU A 216 -5.02 3.09 12.75
N GLY A 217 -5.14 2.71 14.03
CA GLY A 217 -6.05 1.67 14.48
C GLY A 217 -7.49 1.87 14.01
N VAL A 218 -7.99 3.11 14.00
CA VAL A 218 -9.36 3.45 13.60
C VAL A 218 -9.49 3.91 12.14
N CYS A 219 -8.38 4.00 11.41
CA CYS A 219 -8.33 4.45 10.02
C CYS A 219 -7.99 3.32 9.01
N THR A 220 -7.77 2.09 9.49
CA THR A 220 -7.32 0.98 8.64
C THR A 220 -8.25 0.65 7.46
N ASN A 221 -7.68 0.40 6.27
CA ASN A 221 -8.42 0.20 5.02
C ASN A 221 -7.68 -0.68 3.97
N SER A 222 -6.71 -1.51 4.35
CA SER A 222 -5.97 -2.36 3.39
C SER A 222 -5.75 -3.80 3.88
N PRO A 223 -6.82 -4.59 4.09
CA PRO A 223 -6.69 -5.89 4.70
C PRO A 223 -6.33 -7.03 3.74
N LEU A 224 -6.43 -6.79 2.42
CA LEU A 224 -6.23 -7.78 1.37
C LEU A 224 -5.05 -7.40 0.48
N LEU A 225 -4.24 -8.38 0.11
CA LEU A 225 -3.16 -8.25 -0.88
C LEU A 225 -3.00 -9.58 -1.60
N LEU A 226 -3.03 -9.56 -2.95
CA LEU A 226 -2.94 -10.78 -3.78
C LEU A 226 -3.97 -11.85 -3.35
N GLY A 227 -5.17 -11.42 -2.95
CA GLY A 227 -6.24 -12.27 -2.44
C GLY A 227 -6.01 -12.90 -1.06
N ARG A 228 -4.95 -12.52 -0.33
CA ARG A 228 -4.70 -13.00 1.04
C ARG A 228 -5.22 -12.02 2.08
N GLU A 229 -5.87 -12.52 3.13
CA GLU A 229 -6.22 -11.74 4.31
C GLU A 229 -5.01 -11.60 5.24
N LEU A 230 -4.41 -10.41 5.26
CA LEU A 230 -3.16 -10.15 5.97
C LEU A 230 -3.37 -9.28 7.23
N TRP A 231 -2.82 -8.07 7.27
CA TRP A 231 -2.96 -7.15 8.41
C TRP A 231 -4.14 -6.22 8.16
N SER A 232 -4.78 -5.68 9.20
CA SER A 232 -5.83 -4.65 9.01
C SER A 232 -5.35 -3.48 8.13
N GLU A 233 -4.07 -3.11 8.25
CA GLU A 233 -3.36 -2.22 7.35
C GLU A 233 -2.09 -2.89 6.78
N THR A 234 -2.26 -3.69 5.74
CA THR A 234 -1.16 -4.45 5.10
C THR A 234 -0.11 -3.54 4.47
N ARG A 235 -0.48 -2.33 4.06
CA ARG A 235 0.47 -1.35 3.48
C ARG A 235 1.70 -1.11 4.35
N ILE A 236 1.53 -1.11 5.67
CA ILE A 236 2.64 -0.89 6.62
C ILE A 236 3.70 -1.98 6.51
N ALA A 237 3.28 -3.25 6.42
CA ALA A 237 4.18 -4.38 6.27
C ALA A 237 4.76 -4.43 4.85
N LEU A 238 3.90 -4.24 3.85
CA LEU A 238 4.28 -4.30 2.43
C LEU A 238 5.36 -3.27 2.11
N PHE A 239 5.12 -2.00 2.44
CA PHE A 239 6.08 -0.94 2.13
C PHE A 239 7.41 -1.13 2.86
N ARG A 240 7.37 -1.55 4.14
CA ARG A 240 8.59 -1.80 4.92
C ARG A 240 9.50 -2.84 4.30
N GLN A 241 8.95 -3.83 3.62
CA GLN A 241 9.70 -4.95 3.05
C GLN A 241 10.03 -4.74 1.57
N SER A 242 9.16 -4.05 0.81
CA SER A 242 9.30 -3.88 -0.65
C SER A 242 10.46 -2.98 -1.06
N VAL A 243 10.79 -1.96 -0.26
CA VAL A 243 11.91 -1.04 -0.52
C VAL A 243 13.05 -1.20 0.50
N ASP A 244 13.12 -2.34 1.18
CA ASP A 244 14.20 -2.63 2.10
C ASP A 244 15.51 -2.85 1.34
N THR A 245 16.52 -2.06 1.69
CA THR A 245 17.85 -2.07 1.07
C THR A 245 18.86 -2.89 1.88
N ARG A 246 18.43 -3.50 3.00
CA ARG A 246 19.29 -4.32 3.85
C ARG A 246 19.47 -5.70 3.20
N SER A 247 20.72 -6.09 3.00
CA SER A 247 21.09 -7.45 2.60
C SER A 247 20.92 -8.41 3.77
N SER A 248 20.38 -9.60 3.53
CA SER A 248 20.58 -10.75 4.42
C SER A 248 22.07 -11.10 4.40
N SER A 249 22.77 -10.92 5.53
CA SER A 249 24.18 -11.30 5.65
C SER A 249 24.43 -12.11 6.91
N TYR A 250 25.33 -13.09 6.83
CA TYR A 250 25.76 -13.91 7.99
C TYR A 250 26.30 -13.06 9.16
N ALA A 251 26.87 -11.89 8.86
CA ALA A 251 27.26 -10.91 9.87
C ALA A 251 26.07 -10.01 10.24
N LEU A 252 25.79 -9.88 11.53
CA LEU A 252 24.87 -8.87 12.07
C LEU A 252 25.41 -7.46 11.74
N LYS A 253 24.70 -6.75 10.86
CA LYS A 253 24.96 -5.34 10.54
C LYS A 253 23.71 -4.54 10.88
N ASP A 254 23.77 -3.69 11.91
CA ASP A 254 22.65 -2.85 12.36
C ASP A 254 22.37 -1.66 11.44
N ARG A 255 22.04 -1.94 10.17
CA ARG A 255 21.58 -0.93 9.21
C ARG A 255 20.12 -0.59 9.45
N GLN A 256 19.77 0.69 9.34
CA GLN A 256 18.38 1.15 9.44
C GLN A 256 17.66 0.94 8.11
N ALA A 257 16.42 0.46 8.17
CA ALA A 257 15.54 0.43 7.01
C ALA A 257 15.18 1.87 6.61
N ARG A 258 15.02 2.12 5.30
CA ARG A 258 14.61 3.44 4.79
C ARG A 258 13.16 3.75 5.08
N VAL A 259 12.30 2.73 5.10
CA VAL A 259 10.94 2.83 5.64
C VAL A 259 11.02 2.68 7.14
N THR A 260 10.70 3.74 7.87
CA THR A 260 11.01 3.80 9.29
C THR A 260 10.00 4.59 10.10
N PHE A 261 9.71 4.09 11.29
CA PHE A 261 9.03 4.84 12.34
C PHE A 261 10.00 5.76 13.11
N GLY A 262 11.30 5.45 13.06
CA GLY A 262 12.36 6.09 13.87
C GLY A 262 12.98 5.12 14.87
N LYS A 263 13.94 5.61 15.67
CA LYS A 263 14.60 4.83 16.75
C LYS A 263 14.52 5.47 18.14
N ALA A 264 14.21 6.75 18.19
CA ALA A 264 14.13 7.54 19.42
C ALA A 264 13.28 8.78 19.13
N TRP A 265 12.82 9.44 20.20
CA TRP A 265 12.25 10.77 20.11
C TRP A 265 13.25 11.75 19.48
N ALA A 266 12.75 12.63 18.61
CA ALA A 266 13.54 13.69 18.03
C ALA A 266 13.95 14.72 19.08
N SER A 267 15.09 15.38 18.86
CA SER A 267 15.67 16.39 19.74
C SER A 267 16.40 17.44 18.90
N GLY A 268 16.64 18.62 19.47
CA GLY A 268 17.35 19.71 18.79
C GLY A 268 16.41 20.48 17.86
N SER A 269 16.77 20.59 16.59
CA SER A 269 15.99 21.31 15.57
C SER A 269 15.64 20.40 14.39
N ILE A 270 14.82 20.88 13.45
CA ILE A 270 14.58 20.19 12.19
C ILE A 270 15.88 19.97 11.39
N ALA A 271 16.84 20.89 11.48
CA ALA A 271 18.16 20.71 10.85
C ALA A 271 18.92 19.52 11.47
N GLU A 272 18.88 19.35 12.79
CA GLU A 272 19.47 18.17 13.46
C GLU A 272 18.82 16.85 13.01
N MET A 273 17.50 16.86 12.79
CA MET A 273 16.80 15.69 12.25
C MET A 273 17.32 15.31 10.86
N TYR A 274 17.58 16.28 9.98
CA TYR A 274 18.16 16.02 8.67
C TYR A 274 19.63 15.60 8.74
N LYS A 275 20.44 16.21 9.61
CA LYS A 275 21.84 15.80 9.84
C LYS A 275 21.92 14.34 10.27
N HIS A 276 21.05 13.93 11.20
CA HIS A 276 20.95 12.53 11.62
C HIS A 276 20.65 11.58 10.46
N ASP A 277 19.79 12.00 9.52
CA ASP A 277 19.47 11.19 8.34
C ASP A 277 20.63 11.11 7.35
N ILE A 278 21.26 12.25 7.04
CA ILE A 278 22.42 12.32 6.13
C ILE A 278 23.58 11.46 6.65
N ALA A 279 23.80 11.44 7.97
CA ALA A 279 24.83 10.62 8.59
C ALA A 279 24.53 9.10 8.54
N ARG A 280 23.25 8.71 8.40
CA ARG A 280 22.80 7.30 8.50
C ARG A 280 22.50 6.65 7.16
N TYR A 281 21.94 7.40 6.20
CA TYR A 281 21.47 6.87 4.94
C TYR A 281 22.41 7.23 3.79
N LYS A 282 22.70 6.25 2.94
CA LYS A 282 23.49 6.47 1.73
C LYS A 282 22.68 7.27 0.71
N LEU A 283 23.36 8.01 -0.18
CA LEU A 283 22.71 8.61 -1.34
C LEU A 283 22.14 7.51 -2.26
N MET A 284 20.88 7.68 -2.67
CA MET A 284 20.20 6.82 -3.66
C MET A 284 20.23 7.48 -5.03
N LEU A 285 19.68 8.69 -5.07
CA LEU A 285 19.49 9.52 -6.25
C LEU A 285 20.29 10.80 -6.09
N ILE A 286 20.80 11.31 -7.19
CA ILE A 286 21.43 12.64 -7.27
C ILE A 286 20.70 13.46 -8.34
N LYS A 287 20.91 14.77 -8.31
CA LYS A 287 20.41 15.69 -9.32
C LYS A 287 21.49 16.69 -9.63
N ASP A 288 21.56 17.13 -10.89
CA ASP A 288 22.42 18.25 -11.23
C ASP A 288 21.79 19.55 -10.68
N ILE A 289 22.57 20.23 -9.85
CA ILE A 289 22.17 21.44 -9.13
C ILE A 289 23.14 22.53 -9.56
N GLU A 290 22.59 23.60 -10.13
CA GLU A 290 23.38 24.70 -10.68
C GLU A 290 23.65 25.78 -9.64
N SER A 291 22.68 26.06 -8.75
CA SER A 291 22.76 27.15 -7.78
C SER A 291 23.14 26.67 -6.37
N ASN A 292 24.03 27.40 -5.72
CA ASN A 292 24.38 27.19 -4.31
C ASN A 292 23.36 27.86 -3.39
N SER A 293 22.88 27.15 -2.36
CA SER A 293 21.85 27.64 -1.44
C SER A 293 22.35 28.73 -0.48
N LEU A 294 23.63 28.74 -0.13
CA LEU A 294 24.23 29.81 0.68
C LEU A 294 24.37 31.09 -0.15
N GLU A 295 24.83 30.98 -1.40
CA GLU A 295 24.90 32.13 -2.31
C GLU A 295 23.50 32.71 -2.60
N GLN A 296 22.47 31.87 -2.71
CA GLN A 296 21.08 32.34 -2.83
C GLN A 296 20.67 33.17 -1.62
N LEU A 297 20.96 32.69 -0.39
CA LEU A 297 20.65 33.41 0.83
C LEU A 297 21.40 34.75 0.92
N ASP A 298 22.69 34.78 0.56
CA ASP A 298 23.49 36.00 0.55
C ASP A 298 22.93 37.05 -0.43
N ASN A 299 22.29 36.61 -1.52
CA ASN A 299 21.60 37.45 -2.48
C ASN A 299 20.13 37.75 -2.11
N GLY A 300 19.68 37.38 -0.91
CA GLY A 300 18.31 37.62 -0.45
C GLY A 300 17.24 36.73 -1.10
N ILE A 301 17.65 35.62 -1.74
CA ILE A 301 16.76 34.64 -2.37
C ILE A 301 16.57 33.46 -1.42
N THR A 302 15.31 33.12 -1.12
CA THR A 302 14.99 31.92 -0.33
C THR A 302 15.31 30.64 -1.11
N PRO A 303 16.28 29.82 -0.66
CA PRO A 303 16.72 28.65 -1.41
C PRO A 303 15.70 27.51 -1.34
N LYS A 304 15.59 26.73 -2.43
CA LYS A 304 14.70 25.54 -2.47
C LYS A 304 15.26 24.31 -1.76
N LEU A 305 16.52 24.35 -1.31
CA LEU A 305 17.25 23.24 -0.68
C LEU A 305 17.11 21.94 -1.48
N SER A 306 17.51 22.00 -2.76
CA SER A 306 17.22 20.94 -3.73
C SER A 306 17.91 19.62 -3.42
N ALA A 307 19.16 19.64 -2.95
CA ALA A 307 19.89 18.42 -2.60
C ALA A 307 19.29 17.78 -1.36
N LEU A 308 18.94 18.59 -0.34
CA LEU A 308 18.26 18.14 0.86
C LEU A 308 16.92 17.47 0.53
N ASN A 309 16.10 18.10 -0.32
CA ASN A 309 14.81 17.58 -0.73
C ASN A 309 14.92 16.27 -1.53
N VAL A 310 15.93 16.14 -2.40
CA VAL A 310 16.20 14.87 -3.12
C VAL A 310 16.62 13.78 -2.14
N HIS A 311 17.49 14.07 -1.18
CA HIS A 311 17.92 13.10 -0.17
C HIS A 311 16.74 12.66 0.72
N ASN A 312 16.00 13.61 1.30
CA ASN A 312 14.84 13.35 2.15
C ASN A 312 13.75 12.56 1.41
N GLY A 313 13.54 12.83 0.12
CA GLY A 313 12.60 12.10 -0.73
C GLY A 313 12.96 10.64 -1.00
N THR A 314 14.08 10.13 -0.47
CA THR A 314 14.49 8.71 -0.53
C THR A 314 14.54 8.04 0.85
N ILE A 315 13.96 8.72 1.86
CA ILE A 315 13.80 8.23 3.23
C ILE A 315 12.31 8.25 3.56
N TYR A 316 11.75 7.07 3.76
CA TYR A 316 10.31 6.86 3.83
C TYR A 316 9.83 6.82 5.28
N ARG A 317 9.83 7.97 5.95
CA ARG A 317 9.29 8.11 7.30
C ARG A 317 7.76 8.16 7.29
N TRP A 318 7.09 7.52 8.25
CA TRP A 318 5.61 7.58 8.37
C TRP A 318 5.09 8.97 8.75
N ASN A 319 5.83 9.69 9.60
CA ASN A 319 5.73 11.13 9.75
C ASN A 319 7.03 11.73 9.23
N ARG A 320 6.94 12.51 8.15
CA ARG A 320 8.11 13.04 7.46
C ARG A 320 8.25 14.54 7.73
N PRO A 321 9.44 15.00 8.17
CA PRO A 321 9.74 16.41 8.16
C PRO A 321 9.99 16.87 6.73
N CYS A 322 9.34 17.96 6.33
CA CYS A 322 9.43 18.50 4.98
C CYS A 322 9.76 19.98 5.03
N TYR A 323 10.73 20.39 4.21
CA TYR A 323 11.02 21.79 3.91
C TYR A 323 10.34 22.17 2.58
N GLY A 324 9.82 23.38 2.49
CA GLY A 324 9.24 23.92 1.27
C GLY A 324 9.48 25.42 1.12
N VAL A 325 9.21 25.92 -0.08
CA VAL A 325 9.18 27.35 -0.36
C VAL A 325 7.87 27.67 -1.07
N GLY A 326 7.04 28.51 -0.48
CA GLY A 326 5.74 28.96 -1.02
C GLY A 326 5.67 30.49 -1.04
N GLY A 327 5.26 31.09 -2.15
CA GLY A 327 5.19 32.56 -2.28
C GLY A 327 6.52 33.28 -2.03
N GLY A 328 7.66 32.59 -2.23
CA GLY A 328 9.00 33.11 -1.93
C GLY A 328 9.45 32.99 -0.47
N LYS A 329 8.61 32.48 0.44
CA LYS A 329 8.94 32.26 1.85
C LYS A 329 9.23 30.78 2.13
N ALA A 330 10.18 30.53 3.03
CA ALA A 330 10.49 29.18 3.50
C ALA A 330 9.47 28.74 4.55
N HIS A 331 9.09 27.47 4.53
CA HIS A 331 8.23 26.86 5.55
C HIS A 331 8.65 25.43 5.85
N VAL A 332 8.30 24.96 7.04
CA VAL A 332 8.49 23.57 7.46
C VAL A 332 7.16 22.94 7.83
N ARG A 333 7.00 21.66 7.51
CA ARG A 333 5.75 20.93 7.75
C ARG A 333 6.01 19.48 8.14
N ILE A 334 5.02 18.89 8.80
CA ILE A 334 4.96 17.46 9.03
C ILE A 334 4.00 16.87 7.99
N GLU A 335 4.46 15.83 7.31
CA GLU A 335 3.71 15.05 6.35
C GLU A 335 3.39 13.67 6.97
N ASN A 336 2.11 13.42 7.20
CA ASN A 336 1.56 12.16 7.71
C ASN A 336 1.24 11.23 6.54
N ARG A 337 1.90 10.08 6.46
CA ARG A 337 1.88 9.17 5.30
C ARG A 337 1.30 7.79 5.58
N TYR A 338 0.95 7.51 6.83
CA TYR A 338 0.52 6.15 7.21
C TYR A 338 -0.99 5.92 7.03
N VAL A 339 -1.78 6.97 6.78
CA VAL A 339 -3.23 6.87 6.57
C VAL A 339 -3.54 6.38 5.14
N PRO A 340 -4.40 5.36 4.97
CA PRO A 340 -4.75 4.84 3.65
C PRO A 340 -5.68 5.78 2.89
N ALA A 341 -5.70 5.63 1.56
CA ALA A 341 -6.76 6.22 0.75
C ALA A 341 -8.12 5.57 1.03
N GLY A 342 -9.19 6.33 0.82
CA GLY A 342 -10.57 5.93 1.04
C GLY A 342 -10.91 5.64 2.52
N PRO A 343 -11.99 4.89 2.79
CA PRO A 343 -12.94 4.33 1.83
C PRO A 343 -13.83 5.36 1.13
N SER A 344 -14.04 6.54 1.72
CA SER A 344 -14.81 7.64 1.12
C SER A 344 -14.03 8.95 1.27
N VAL A 345 -14.40 9.98 0.50
CA VAL A 345 -13.82 11.33 0.71
C VAL A 345 -14.15 11.83 2.11
N LEU A 346 -15.37 11.59 2.58
CA LEU A 346 -15.77 11.99 3.93
C LEU A 346 -14.94 11.29 5.03
N ASP A 347 -14.61 10.01 4.87
CA ASP A 347 -13.70 9.31 5.80
C ASP A 347 -12.29 9.91 5.82
N GLN A 348 -11.76 10.31 4.66
CA GLN A 348 -10.45 10.94 4.54
C GLN A 348 -10.44 12.33 5.19
N MET A 349 -11.48 13.13 4.97
CA MET A 349 -11.62 14.44 5.61
C MET A 349 -11.81 14.32 7.12
N ALA A 350 -12.51 13.28 7.59
CA ALA A 350 -12.61 12.97 9.00
C ALA A 350 -11.24 12.62 9.61
N ASN A 351 -10.42 11.83 8.90
CA ASN A 351 -9.04 11.53 9.32
C ASN A 351 -8.19 12.81 9.39
N PHE A 352 -8.37 13.71 8.42
CA PHE A 352 -7.65 14.96 8.35
C PHE A 352 -7.98 15.89 9.52
N ALA A 353 -9.27 16.11 9.77
CA ALA A 353 -9.73 16.92 10.89
C ALA A 353 -9.29 16.31 12.23
N PHE A 354 -9.33 14.99 12.38
CA PHE A 354 -8.89 14.33 13.60
C PHE A 354 -7.39 14.50 13.86
N TRP A 355 -6.56 14.27 12.84
CA TRP A 355 -5.11 14.46 12.98
C TRP A 355 -4.75 15.93 13.23
N VAL A 356 -5.29 16.87 12.46
CA VAL A 356 -5.03 18.31 12.66
C VAL A 356 -5.54 18.79 14.03
N GLY A 357 -6.73 18.32 14.45
CA GLY A 357 -7.27 18.61 15.77
C GLY A 357 -6.35 18.13 16.90
N LEU A 358 -5.84 16.90 16.80
CA LEU A 358 -4.87 16.38 17.75
C LEU A 358 -3.57 17.19 17.77
N MET A 359 -3.06 17.57 16.61
CA MET A 359 -1.84 18.37 16.50
C MET A 359 -2.03 19.76 17.13
N ALA A 360 -3.14 20.45 16.82
CA ALA A 360 -3.46 21.77 17.35
C ALA A 360 -3.84 21.76 18.84
N GLY A 361 -4.38 20.63 19.32
CA GLY A 361 -4.83 20.41 20.69
C GLY A 361 -3.78 19.79 21.61
N ARG A 362 -2.55 19.52 21.13
CA ARG A 362 -1.50 18.85 21.91
C ARG A 362 -1.41 19.42 23.34
N PRO A 363 -1.66 18.60 24.37
CA PRO A 363 -1.49 19.04 25.75
C PRO A 363 -0.02 19.36 26.07
N ALA A 364 0.23 20.41 26.84
CA ALA A 364 1.59 20.92 27.12
C ALA A 364 2.51 19.89 27.79
N GLU A 365 1.97 18.93 28.54
CA GLU A 365 2.76 17.84 29.12
C GLU A 365 3.47 16.97 28.06
N PHE A 366 2.93 16.91 26.84
CA PHE A 366 3.50 16.14 25.73
C PHE A 366 4.54 16.91 24.91
N ASP A 367 4.81 18.19 25.26
CA ASP A 367 5.95 18.93 24.69
C ASP A 367 7.27 18.22 25.03
N ASP A 368 7.32 17.57 26.20
CA ASP A 368 8.42 16.70 26.63
C ASP A 368 8.02 15.21 26.56
N MET A 369 7.79 14.74 25.32
CA MET A 369 7.36 13.37 25.05
C MET A 369 8.27 12.30 25.68
N LYS A 370 9.57 12.57 25.78
CA LYS A 370 10.56 11.64 26.35
C LYS A 370 10.22 11.24 27.79
N ASN A 371 9.65 12.15 28.56
CA ASN A 371 9.26 11.91 29.95
C ASN A 371 7.82 11.39 30.11
N GLN A 372 7.03 11.36 29.02
CA GLN A 372 5.65 10.85 29.04
C GLN A 372 5.55 9.40 28.58
N MET A 373 6.42 8.97 27.67
CA MET A 373 6.30 7.67 27.01
C MET A 373 7.64 7.19 26.44
N ASP A 374 7.93 5.88 26.53
CA ASP A 374 9.05 5.30 25.81
C ASP A 374 8.77 5.26 24.30
N PHE A 375 9.74 5.67 23.49
CA PHE A 375 9.61 5.66 22.03
C PHE A 375 9.28 4.26 21.48
N ARG A 376 9.80 3.21 22.11
CA ARG A 376 9.55 1.81 21.73
C ARG A 376 8.10 1.44 21.90
N ASP A 377 7.41 1.99 22.89
CA ASP A 377 5.98 1.75 23.09
C ASP A 377 5.14 2.43 22.01
N ALA A 378 5.50 3.66 21.60
CA ALA A 378 4.84 4.32 20.49
C ALA A 378 4.99 3.53 19.18
N ASN A 379 6.20 3.03 18.91
CA ASN A 379 6.46 2.17 17.76
C ASN A 379 5.70 0.83 17.86
N ALA A 380 5.70 0.20 19.04
CA ALA A 380 4.96 -1.04 19.27
C ALA A 380 3.46 -0.84 19.06
N ASN A 381 2.90 0.26 19.56
CA ASN A 381 1.51 0.64 19.34
C ASN A 381 1.19 0.80 17.86
N PHE A 382 2.07 1.48 17.10
CA PHE A 382 1.90 1.65 15.66
C PHE A 382 1.84 0.30 14.93
N ILE A 383 2.72 -0.64 15.26
CA ILE A 383 2.70 -1.97 14.64
C ILE A 383 1.50 -2.81 15.09
N LYS A 384 1.10 -2.75 16.36
CA LYS A 384 -0.12 -3.41 16.84
C LYS A 384 -1.35 -2.89 16.09
N ALA A 385 -1.49 -1.55 16.02
CA ALA A 385 -2.56 -0.89 15.29
C ALA A 385 -2.60 -1.26 13.80
N ALA A 386 -1.45 -1.34 13.13
CA ALA A 386 -1.40 -1.80 11.74
C ALA A 386 -1.89 -3.25 11.59
N ARG A 387 -1.51 -4.15 12.51
CA ARG A 387 -1.86 -5.58 12.46
C ARG A 387 -3.33 -5.84 12.72
N THR A 388 -3.85 -5.30 13.83
CA THR A 388 -5.18 -5.64 14.37
C THR A 388 -6.18 -4.50 14.32
N GLY A 389 -5.80 -3.35 13.76
CA GLY A 389 -6.67 -2.21 13.59
C GLY A 389 -7.23 -1.74 14.93
N ARG A 390 -8.55 -1.55 14.96
CA ARG A 390 -9.28 -1.02 16.12
C ARG A 390 -9.33 -1.98 17.31
N GLU A 391 -9.11 -3.27 17.09
CA GLU A 391 -9.12 -4.31 18.12
C GLU A 391 -7.80 -4.35 18.93
N SER A 392 -6.85 -3.45 18.61
CA SER A 392 -5.55 -3.38 19.25
C SER A 392 -5.61 -2.92 20.71
N VAL A 393 -4.73 -3.45 21.54
CA VAL A 393 -4.44 -2.94 22.88
C VAL A 393 -3.13 -2.15 22.84
N LEU A 394 -3.20 -0.88 23.22
CA LEU A 394 -2.13 0.11 23.12
C LEU A 394 -1.67 0.53 24.52
N LEU A 395 -0.36 0.73 24.69
CA LEU A 395 0.19 1.28 25.93
C LEU A 395 0.24 2.81 25.81
N TRP A 396 -0.40 3.55 26.71
CA TRP A 396 -0.45 5.01 26.69
C TRP A 396 -0.20 5.54 28.11
N LYS A 397 0.87 6.32 28.31
CA LYS A 397 1.31 6.78 29.64
C LYS A 397 1.33 5.65 30.69
N ASP A 398 2.01 4.55 30.34
CA ASP A 398 2.13 3.32 31.16
C ASP A 398 0.82 2.57 31.46
N LYS A 399 -0.30 2.94 30.83
CA LYS A 399 -1.60 2.26 30.97
C LYS A 399 -2.01 1.58 29.68
N LEU A 400 -2.63 0.40 29.78
CA LEU A 400 -3.17 -0.29 28.63
C LEU A 400 -4.58 0.22 28.31
N TYR A 401 -4.80 0.60 27.06
CA TYR A 401 -6.10 0.99 26.52
C TYR A 401 -6.43 0.13 25.31
N SER A 402 -7.71 -0.18 25.09
CA SER A 402 -8.12 -0.55 23.73
C SER A 402 -7.95 0.67 22.82
N ALA A 403 -7.62 0.47 21.54
CA ALA A 403 -7.52 1.57 20.59
C ALA A 403 -8.83 2.38 20.51
N ARG A 404 -9.96 1.68 20.64
CA ARG A 404 -11.28 2.30 20.78
C ARG A 404 -11.35 3.25 21.97
N ASP A 405 -11.07 2.77 23.17
CA ASP A 405 -11.24 3.57 24.38
C ASP A 405 -10.26 4.73 24.44
N LEU A 406 -9.02 4.53 23.97
CA LEU A 406 -8.04 5.61 23.88
C LEU A 406 -8.52 6.72 22.93
N VAL A 407 -9.04 6.33 21.76
CA VAL A 407 -9.54 7.31 20.79
C VAL A 407 -10.77 8.04 21.32
N ILE A 408 -11.75 7.34 21.88
CA ILE A 408 -13.00 7.94 22.35
C ILE A 408 -12.79 8.82 23.57
N ASN A 409 -12.06 8.33 24.57
CA ASN A 409 -12.04 8.96 25.89
C ASN A 409 -10.91 9.98 26.06
N GLU A 410 -9.80 9.83 25.34
CA GLU A 410 -8.62 10.70 25.51
C GLU A 410 -8.39 11.57 24.26
N LEU A 411 -8.35 10.96 23.07
CA LEU A 411 -7.88 11.65 21.86
C LEU A 411 -8.95 12.49 21.17
N LEU A 412 -10.19 12.03 21.08
CA LEU A 412 -11.27 12.82 20.50
C LEU A 412 -11.47 14.15 21.26
N PRO A 413 -11.56 14.18 22.60
CA PRO A 413 -11.66 15.44 23.35
C PRO A 413 -10.53 16.43 23.03
N ILE A 414 -9.29 15.94 22.89
CA ILE A 414 -8.14 16.74 22.49
C ILE A 414 -8.34 17.30 21.08
N ALA A 415 -8.82 16.47 20.14
CA ALA A 415 -9.07 16.89 18.76
C ALA A 415 -10.16 17.97 18.66
N TYR A 416 -11.28 17.80 19.37
CA TYR A 416 -12.34 18.82 19.46
C TYR A 416 -11.76 20.15 19.96
N SER A 417 -11.07 20.12 21.11
CA SER A 417 -10.47 21.33 21.70
C SER A 417 -9.45 22.00 20.78
N GLY A 418 -8.63 21.21 20.09
CA GLY A 418 -7.64 21.73 19.14
C GLY A 418 -8.25 22.45 17.95
N LEU A 419 -9.31 21.89 17.35
CA LEU A 419 -10.02 22.53 16.23
C LEU A 419 -10.78 23.79 16.68
N GLU A 420 -11.42 23.75 17.86
CA GLU A 420 -12.09 24.92 18.46
C GLU A 420 -11.10 26.06 18.73
N LYS A 421 -9.91 25.76 19.27
CA LYS A 421 -8.82 26.72 19.49
C LYS A 421 -8.39 27.40 18.19
N LYS A 422 -8.41 26.66 17.08
CA LYS A 422 -8.12 27.18 15.72
C LYS A 422 -9.33 27.85 15.05
N ARG A 423 -10.46 27.98 15.75
CA ARG A 423 -11.70 28.63 15.29
C ARG A 423 -12.25 28.00 14.01
N ILE A 424 -12.08 26.69 13.86
CA ILE A 424 -12.69 25.91 12.79
C ILE A 424 -14.21 25.93 12.95
N ASP A 425 -14.94 25.89 11.83
CA ASP A 425 -16.40 25.91 11.86
C ASP A 425 -16.95 24.74 12.68
N LYS A 426 -17.86 25.05 13.61
CA LYS A 426 -18.43 24.06 14.53
C LYS A 426 -19.16 22.94 13.80
N ALA A 427 -19.84 23.23 12.68
CA ALA A 427 -20.53 22.21 11.91
C ALA A 427 -19.54 21.22 11.26
N ASP A 428 -18.39 21.71 10.80
CA ASP A 428 -17.32 20.85 10.29
C ASP A 428 -16.70 19.99 11.39
N ILE A 429 -16.45 20.56 12.58
CA ILE A 429 -15.94 19.81 13.74
C ILE A 429 -16.90 18.67 14.10
N GLU A 430 -18.18 18.97 14.32
CA GLU A 430 -19.20 18.00 14.73
C GLU A 430 -19.40 16.91 13.67
N ARG A 431 -19.46 17.29 12.40
CA ARG A 431 -19.63 16.37 11.28
C ARG A 431 -18.43 15.43 11.13
N LEU A 432 -17.22 15.97 11.08
CA LEU A 432 -16.01 15.20 10.75
C LEU A 432 -15.53 14.36 11.94
N LEU A 433 -15.48 14.91 13.15
CA LEU A 433 -15.09 14.13 14.33
C LEU A 433 -16.19 13.13 14.74
N GLY A 434 -17.47 13.44 14.47
CA GLY A 434 -18.57 12.49 14.64
C GLY A 434 -18.47 11.26 13.74
N VAL A 435 -17.85 11.38 12.55
CA VAL A 435 -17.52 10.22 11.71
C VAL A 435 -16.48 9.34 12.38
N ILE A 436 -15.43 9.93 12.98
CA ILE A 436 -14.41 9.17 13.72
C ILE A 436 -15.02 8.45 14.91
N GLU A 437 -15.87 9.12 15.69
CA GLU A 437 -16.55 8.52 16.83
C GLU A 437 -17.37 7.29 16.40
N LYS A 438 -18.27 7.46 15.43
CA LYS A 438 -19.14 6.38 14.93
C LYS A 438 -18.35 5.25 14.29
N ARG A 439 -17.27 5.53 13.56
CA ARG A 439 -16.38 4.52 12.97
C ARG A 439 -15.59 3.76 14.03
N THR A 440 -15.19 4.45 15.10
CA THR A 440 -14.46 3.87 16.24
C THR A 440 -15.36 2.98 17.11
N VAL A 441 -16.67 3.22 17.17
CA VAL A 441 -17.60 2.29 17.81
C VAL A 441 -18.05 1.19 16.85
N GLY A 442 -18.24 1.54 15.57
CA GLY A 442 -18.76 0.69 14.52
C GLY A 442 -17.69 0.01 13.66
N MET A 443 -17.82 0.19 12.34
CA MET A 443 -17.08 -0.56 11.32
C MET A 443 -15.98 0.31 10.70
N THR A 444 -14.73 -0.19 10.64
CA THR A 444 -13.64 0.41 9.87
C THR A 444 -13.65 -0.11 8.43
N GLY A 445 -12.89 0.55 7.53
CA GLY A 445 -12.75 0.11 6.13
C GLY A 445 -12.23 -1.32 6.02
N SER A 446 -11.17 -1.64 6.75
CA SER A 446 -10.60 -2.99 6.83
C SER A 446 -11.61 -4.04 7.29
N LYS A 447 -12.39 -3.74 8.34
CA LYS A 447 -13.37 -4.69 8.89
C LYS A 447 -14.56 -4.89 7.94
N TRP A 448 -15.03 -3.82 7.29
CA TRP A 448 -16.08 -3.92 6.28
C TRP A 448 -15.63 -4.81 5.11
N GLN A 449 -14.41 -4.60 4.61
CA GLN A 449 -13.86 -5.41 3.52
C GLN A 449 -13.75 -6.89 3.91
N ILE A 450 -13.16 -7.21 5.06
CA ILE A 450 -12.99 -8.61 5.49
C ILE A 450 -14.31 -9.32 5.77
N ASN A 451 -15.27 -8.65 6.42
CA ASN A 451 -16.57 -9.25 6.70
C ASN A 451 -17.29 -9.64 5.40
N ASN A 452 -17.26 -8.76 4.39
CA ASN A 452 -17.89 -9.03 3.11
C ASN A 452 -17.09 -10.05 2.29
N TYR A 453 -15.76 -9.95 2.26
CA TYR A 453 -14.90 -10.90 1.57
C TYR A 453 -15.12 -12.34 2.05
N ARG A 454 -15.06 -12.56 3.37
CA ARG A 454 -15.32 -13.88 3.98
C ARG A 454 -16.73 -14.38 3.73
N LYS A 455 -17.71 -13.47 3.63
CA LYS A 455 -19.09 -13.85 3.29
C LYS A 455 -19.17 -14.37 1.85
N LEU A 456 -18.56 -13.67 0.90
CA LEU A 456 -18.53 -14.06 -0.51
C LEU A 456 -17.78 -15.37 -0.74
N GLN A 457 -16.64 -15.57 -0.05
CA GLN A 457 -15.83 -16.79 -0.15
C GLN A 457 -16.52 -18.08 0.31
N LYS A 458 -17.70 -18.01 0.94
CA LYS A 458 -18.47 -19.21 1.29
C LYS A 458 -19.04 -19.92 0.07
N GLU A 459 -19.27 -19.18 -1.03
CA GLU A 459 -19.94 -19.69 -2.22
C GLU A 459 -19.15 -19.41 -3.50
N LEU A 460 -18.34 -18.35 -3.49
CA LEU A 460 -17.59 -17.89 -4.66
C LEU A 460 -16.12 -18.25 -4.55
N LYS A 461 -15.48 -18.39 -5.72
CA LYS A 461 -14.02 -18.46 -5.79
C LYS A 461 -13.41 -17.14 -5.33
N GLN A 462 -12.15 -17.21 -4.94
CA GLN A 462 -11.40 -16.06 -4.43
C GLN A 462 -11.47 -14.86 -5.40
N ASP A 463 -11.22 -15.09 -6.69
CA ASP A 463 -11.16 -14.02 -7.67
C ASP A 463 -12.53 -13.33 -7.87
N ASP A 464 -13.60 -14.11 -8.04
CA ASP A 464 -14.98 -13.61 -8.09
C ASP A 464 -15.34 -12.77 -6.85
N ALA A 465 -14.96 -13.24 -5.66
CA ALA A 465 -15.19 -12.52 -4.42
C ALA A 465 -14.45 -11.16 -4.38
N LEU A 466 -13.22 -11.09 -4.90
CA LEU A 466 -12.44 -9.85 -4.96
C LEU A 466 -13.02 -8.87 -5.98
N VAL A 467 -13.47 -9.35 -7.15
CA VAL A 467 -14.11 -8.54 -8.19
C VAL A 467 -15.41 -7.93 -7.65
N LEU A 468 -16.28 -8.73 -7.04
CA LEU A 468 -17.53 -8.23 -6.45
C LEU A 468 -17.27 -7.26 -5.29
N LEU A 469 -16.28 -7.55 -4.44
CA LEU A 469 -15.90 -6.63 -3.36
C LEU A 469 -15.43 -5.28 -3.92
N THR A 470 -14.59 -5.29 -4.96
CA THR A 470 -14.08 -4.08 -5.62
C THR A 470 -15.21 -3.26 -6.24
N LYS A 471 -16.14 -3.93 -6.94
CA LYS A 471 -17.37 -3.33 -7.47
C LYS A 471 -18.19 -2.66 -6.38
N GLU A 472 -18.40 -3.34 -5.26
CA GLU A 472 -19.20 -2.81 -4.16
C GLU A 472 -18.53 -1.62 -3.46
N ILE A 473 -17.20 -1.63 -3.30
CA ILE A 473 -16.44 -0.47 -2.81
C ILE A 473 -16.70 0.74 -3.72
N TYR A 474 -16.57 0.56 -5.03
CA TYR A 474 -16.84 1.62 -6.00
C TYR A 474 -18.27 2.15 -5.91
N GLN A 475 -19.26 1.26 -5.79
CA GLN A 475 -20.67 1.65 -5.71
C GLN A 475 -20.97 2.47 -4.46
N ASN A 476 -20.47 2.04 -3.29
CA ASN A 476 -20.67 2.79 -2.05
C ASN A 476 -19.93 4.14 -2.05
N GLN A 477 -18.81 4.24 -2.76
CA GLN A 477 -18.09 5.51 -2.95
C GLN A 477 -18.89 6.58 -3.69
N GLN A 478 -19.79 6.18 -4.60
CA GLN A 478 -20.58 7.15 -5.39
C GLN A 478 -21.51 8.01 -4.51
N ALA A 479 -21.95 7.49 -3.37
CA ALA A 479 -22.78 8.22 -2.43
C ALA A 479 -21.96 9.13 -1.48
N ASN A 480 -20.63 8.99 -1.46
CA ASN A 480 -19.70 9.65 -0.53
C ASN A 480 -20.16 9.56 0.95
N LEU A 481 -20.74 8.42 1.33
CA LEU A 481 -21.12 8.13 2.71
C LEU A 481 -19.95 7.49 3.46
N PRO A 482 -19.84 7.70 4.78
CA PRO A 482 -18.74 7.15 5.55
C PRO A 482 -18.90 5.63 5.71
N VAL A 483 -17.79 4.89 5.75
CA VAL A 483 -17.81 3.42 5.68
C VAL A 483 -18.60 2.73 6.80
N HIS A 484 -18.72 3.37 7.97
CA HIS A 484 -19.49 2.83 9.07
C HIS A 484 -21.00 2.77 8.80
N THR A 485 -21.49 3.44 7.74
CA THR A 485 -22.88 3.38 7.30
C THR A 485 -23.09 2.50 6.06
N TRP A 486 -22.03 1.93 5.50
CA TRP A 486 -22.14 1.09 4.30
C TRP A 486 -22.89 -0.21 4.63
N PRO A 487 -23.79 -0.67 3.75
CA PRO A 487 -24.51 -1.92 3.96
C PRO A 487 -23.57 -3.12 3.87
N THR A 488 -24.01 -4.24 4.45
CA THR A 488 -23.39 -5.54 4.17
C THR A 488 -23.87 -6.05 2.80
N MET A 489 -22.97 -6.64 2.02
CA MET A 489 -23.26 -7.15 0.68
C MET A 489 -24.36 -8.22 0.69
N LYS A 490 -25.22 -8.17 -0.32
CA LYS A 490 -26.18 -9.24 -0.62
C LYS A 490 -25.51 -10.36 -1.41
N GLN A 491 -26.02 -11.57 -1.26
CA GLN A 491 -25.37 -12.80 -1.70
C GLN A 491 -25.55 -13.12 -3.20
N ASN A 492 -26.59 -12.58 -3.84
CA ASN A 492 -26.94 -12.92 -5.22
C ASN A 492 -26.38 -11.92 -6.24
N GLN A 493 -25.09 -12.03 -6.59
CA GLN A 493 -24.57 -11.44 -7.83
C GLN A 493 -23.82 -12.54 -8.60
N ASN A 494 -24.13 -12.73 -9.88
CA ASN A 494 -23.44 -13.71 -10.72
C ASN A 494 -22.10 -13.11 -11.20
N PRO A 495 -20.94 -13.60 -10.74
CA PRO A 495 -19.66 -12.94 -10.97
C PRO A 495 -18.96 -13.39 -12.26
N HIS A 496 -19.37 -14.53 -12.81
CA HIS A 496 -18.68 -15.22 -13.91
C HIS A 496 -18.70 -14.48 -15.26
N THR A 497 -19.60 -13.51 -15.44
CA THR A 497 -19.71 -12.71 -16.68
C THR A 497 -18.48 -11.86 -17.02
N MET A 498 -17.55 -11.67 -16.08
CA MET A 498 -16.39 -10.76 -16.23
C MET A 498 -15.04 -11.50 -16.41
N ALA A 499 -15.05 -12.82 -16.53
CA ALA A 499 -13.83 -13.62 -16.66
C ALA A 499 -13.42 -13.82 -18.14
N THR A 500 -12.21 -13.36 -18.50
CA THR A 500 -11.65 -13.54 -19.86
C THR A 500 -10.47 -14.51 -19.94
N GLN A 501 -9.69 -14.67 -18.86
CA GLN A 501 -8.45 -15.45 -18.81
C GLN A 501 -8.53 -16.56 -17.76
N VAL A 502 -7.76 -17.62 -17.97
CA VAL A 502 -7.70 -18.80 -17.10
C VAL A 502 -7.49 -18.43 -15.63
N ARG A 503 -6.61 -17.46 -15.35
CA ARG A 503 -6.34 -17.00 -13.97
C ARG A 503 -7.55 -16.49 -13.19
N HIS A 504 -8.59 -16.02 -13.88
CA HIS A 504 -9.80 -15.51 -13.23
C HIS A 504 -10.66 -16.63 -12.66
N ILE A 505 -10.57 -17.84 -13.22
CA ILE A 505 -11.42 -18.97 -12.81
C ILE A 505 -10.65 -20.20 -12.34
N MET A 506 -9.32 -20.21 -12.47
CA MET A 506 -8.49 -21.31 -11.99
C MET A 506 -8.55 -21.43 -10.47
N SER A 507 -8.41 -22.66 -9.98
CA SER A 507 -8.22 -22.93 -8.57
C SER A 507 -6.74 -22.80 -8.23
N THR A 508 -6.40 -22.00 -7.22
CA THR A 508 -5.02 -21.78 -6.74
C THR A 508 -4.70 -22.51 -5.44
N GLN A 509 -5.72 -23.02 -4.74
CA GLN A 509 -5.54 -23.98 -3.64
C GLN A 509 -5.43 -25.38 -4.23
N LEU A 510 -4.19 -25.80 -4.49
CA LEU A 510 -3.91 -27.04 -5.18
C LEU A 510 -3.80 -28.21 -4.19
N PHE A 511 -4.35 -29.35 -4.58
CA PHE A 511 -4.03 -30.64 -3.98
C PHE A 511 -2.99 -31.30 -4.88
N LEU A 512 -1.87 -31.69 -4.29
CA LEU A 512 -0.68 -32.15 -4.99
C LEU A 512 -0.19 -33.46 -4.38
N VAL A 513 0.52 -34.24 -5.18
CA VAL A 513 1.34 -35.38 -4.71
C VAL A 513 2.71 -35.28 -5.34
N ASN A 514 3.71 -35.79 -4.64
CA ASN A 514 5.05 -35.91 -5.18
C ASN A 514 5.15 -37.16 -6.08
N LYS A 515 6.01 -37.13 -7.10
CA LYS A 515 6.28 -38.28 -7.97
C LYS A 515 6.71 -39.54 -7.20
N ASN A 516 7.33 -39.37 -6.04
CA ASN A 516 7.83 -40.42 -5.16
C ASN A 516 6.80 -40.85 -4.09
N ASP A 517 5.60 -40.27 -4.07
CA ASP A 517 4.53 -40.69 -3.17
C ASP A 517 3.94 -42.04 -3.58
N LEU A 518 3.28 -42.71 -2.65
CA LEU A 518 2.51 -43.92 -2.94
C LEU A 518 1.24 -43.58 -3.74
N SER A 519 0.96 -44.32 -4.81
CA SER A 519 -0.27 -44.19 -5.62
C SER A 519 -1.56 -44.29 -4.79
N ASN A 520 -1.59 -45.05 -3.69
CA ASN A 520 -2.77 -45.14 -2.83
C ASN A 520 -3.04 -43.84 -2.06
N LEU A 521 -2.01 -43.05 -1.73
CA LEU A 521 -2.17 -41.70 -1.19
C LEU A 521 -2.90 -40.82 -2.19
N ALA A 522 -2.49 -40.82 -3.45
CA ALA A 522 -3.16 -40.06 -4.51
C ALA A 522 -4.65 -40.45 -4.65
N THR A 523 -4.98 -41.74 -4.64
CA THR A 523 -6.39 -42.21 -4.65
C THR A 523 -7.17 -41.68 -3.46
N ASN A 524 -6.59 -41.75 -2.26
CA ASN A 524 -7.23 -41.28 -1.03
C ASN A 524 -7.43 -39.77 -1.04
N VAL A 525 -6.44 -38.99 -1.50
CA VAL A 525 -6.57 -37.53 -1.67
C VAL A 525 -7.72 -37.19 -2.62
N MET A 526 -7.81 -37.87 -3.77
CA MET A 526 -8.91 -37.69 -4.72
C MET A 526 -10.28 -37.98 -4.09
N LEU A 527 -10.39 -39.06 -3.30
CA LEU A 527 -11.62 -39.44 -2.59
C LEU A 527 -11.99 -38.44 -1.50
N TRP A 528 -11.05 -38.09 -0.62
CA TRP A 528 -11.29 -37.19 0.51
C TRP A 528 -11.66 -35.78 0.08
N LYS A 529 -11.09 -35.31 -1.03
CA LYS A 529 -11.32 -33.97 -1.55
C LYS A 529 -12.41 -33.91 -2.63
N GLY A 530 -12.91 -35.07 -3.08
CA GLY A 530 -13.91 -35.15 -4.15
C GLY A 530 -13.42 -34.58 -5.48
N ILE A 531 -12.14 -34.81 -5.82
CA ILE A 531 -11.50 -34.29 -7.04
C ILE A 531 -11.14 -35.43 -8.01
N HIS A 532 -11.10 -35.11 -9.30
CA HIS A 532 -10.82 -36.09 -10.37
C HIS A 532 -9.45 -35.97 -11.02
N HIS A 533 -8.70 -34.91 -10.69
CA HIS A 533 -7.42 -34.59 -11.27
C HIS A 533 -6.48 -34.17 -10.15
N LEU A 534 -5.23 -34.64 -10.19
CA LEU A 534 -4.22 -34.37 -9.18
C LEU A 534 -2.88 -34.13 -9.88
N PRO A 535 -2.39 -32.88 -9.94
CA PRO A 535 -1.07 -32.58 -10.45
C PRO A 535 0.01 -33.27 -9.60
N VAL A 536 1.12 -33.62 -10.26
CA VAL A 536 2.26 -34.31 -9.66
C VAL A 536 3.50 -33.44 -9.78
N GLU A 537 4.19 -33.23 -8.66
CA GLU A 537 5.42 -32.43 -8.59
C GLU A 537 6.65 -33.27 -8.26
N ASN A 538 7.83 -32.74 -8.56
CA ASN A 538 9.10 -33.26 -8.03
C ASN A 538 9.45 -32.57 -6.69
N ASP A 539 10.61 -32.90 -6.13
CA ASP A 539 11.09 -32.32 -4.87
C ASP A 539 11.46 -30.83 -5.01
N ASP A 540 11.61 -30.35 -6.25
CA ASP A 540 11.89 -28.95 -6.59
C ASP A 540 10.60 -28.12 -6.82
N GLY A 541 9.41 -28.73 -6.73
CA GLY A 541 8.11 -28.07 -6.94
C GLY A 541 7.70 -27.91 -8.41
N GLU A 542 8.46 -28.47 -9.35
CA GLU A 542 8.12 -28.41 -10.78
C GLU A 542 7.04 -29.45 -11.13
N LEU A 543 6.11 -29.08 -12.01
CA LEU A 543 5.10 -30.00 -12.53
C LEU A 543 5.74 -31.09 -13.41
N VAL A 544 5.67 -32.35 -12.97
CA VAL A 544 6.25 -33.51 -13.68
C VAL A 544 5.22 -34.55 -14.11
N GLY A 545 3.96 -34.39 -13.70
CA GLY A 545 2.90 -35.26 -14.17
C GLY A 545 1.50 -34.88 -13.74
N LEU A 546 0.53 -35.67 -14.18
CA LEU A 546 -0.87 -35.51 -13.85
C LEU A 546 -1.53 -36.87 -13.64
N LEU A 547 -2.25 -37.04 -12.53
CA LEU A 547 -3.12 -38.18 -12.30
C LEU A 547 -4.57 -37.81 -12.59
N THR A 548 -5.28 -38.73 -13.22
CA THR A 548 -6.72 -38.62 -13.45
C THR A 548 -7.45 -39.77 -12.77
N TRP A 549 -8.69 -39.56 -12.39
CA TRP A 549 -9.55 -40.61 -11.81
C TRP A 549 -9.64 -41.85 -12.70
N LYS A 550 -9.60 -41.66 -14.03
CA LYS A 550 -9.58 -42.75 -15.00
C LYS A 550 -8.30 -43.59 -14.88
N HIS A 551 -7.13 -42.95 -14.80
CA HIS A 551 -5.85 -43.64 -14.64
C HIS A 551 -5.76 -44.39 -13.32
N MET A 552 -6.25 -43.80 -12.23
CA MET A 552 -6.29 -44.48 -10.92
C MET A 552 -7.18 -45.73 -10.97
N LYS A 553 -8.34 -45.66 -11.64
CA LYS A 553 -9.24 -46.81 -11.81
C LYS A 553 -8.68 -47.91 -12.70
N GLU A 554 -7.99 -47.56 -13.78
CA GLU A 554 -7.35 -48.54 -14.67
C GLU A 554 -6.20 -49.26 -13.98
N HIS A 555 -5.42 -48.53 -13.16
CA HIS A 555 -4.35 -49.12 -12.36
C HIS A 555 -4.88 -50.06 -11.28
N ALA A 556 -5.96 -49.69 -10.59
CA ALA A 556 -6.60 -50.52 -9.56
C ALA A 556 -7.13 -51.87 -10.08
N LYS A 557 -7.31 -52.04 -11.40
CA LYS A 557 -7.78 -53.29 -12.03
C LYS A 557 -6.67 -54.30 -12.33
N LYS A 558 -5.40 -53.95 -12.14
CA LYS A 558 -4.25 -54.83 -12.38
C LYS A 558 -3.81 -55.44 -11.04
N PRO A 559 -4.10 -56.73 -10.74
CA PRO A 559 -3.62 -57.37 -9.54
C PRO A 559 -2.18 -57.86 -9.71
N GLU A 560 -1.41 -57.81 -8.60
CA GLU A 560 -0.01 -58.26 -8.36
C GLU A 560 1.11 -57.23 -8.64
N ALA A 561 2.16 -57.06 -7.82
CA ALA A 561 2.56 -57.64 -6.53
C ALA A 561 3.45 -56.63 -5.76
N ASP A 562 3.21 -56.51 -4.45
CA ASP A 562 4.17 -56.29 -3.35
C ASP A 562 5.37 -55.32 -3.50
N SER A 563 5.23 -54.22 -4.24
CA SER A 563 6.17 -53.09 -4.13
C SER A 563 5.40 -51.77 -4.12
N ALA A 564 5.89 -50.83 -3.34
CA ALA A 564 5.40 -49.46 -3.24
C ALA A 564 5.17 -48.86 -4.65
N ASN A 565 3.94 -48.94 -5.17
CA ASN A 565 3.59 -48.40 -6.47
C ASN A 565 3.60 -46.88 -6.40
N LEU A 566 4.71 -46.29 -6.82
CA LEU A 566 4.91 -44.84 -6.78
C LEU A 566 4.03 -44.14 -7.82
N VAL A 567 3.67 -42.90 -7.53
CA VAL A 567 2.94 -42.02 -8.44
C VAL A 567 3.62 -41.91 -9.81
N SER A 568 4.96 -41.84 -9.84
CA SER A 568 5.78 -41.76 -11.06
C SER A 568 5.53 -42.86 -12.08
N ASN A 569 5.04 -44.02 -11.64
CA ASN A 569 4.83 -45.20 -12.49
C ASN A 569 3.46 -45.17 -13.19
N ILE A 570 2.53 -44.33 -12.72
CA ILE A 570 1.13 -44.31 -13.18
C ILE A 570 0.66 -42.94 -13.67
N MET A 571 1.47 -41.88 -13.47
CA MET A 571 1.15 -40.53 -13.90
C MET A 571 1.27 -40.34 -15.42
N ILE A 572 0.47 -39.42 -15.96
CA ILE A 572 0.72 -38.84 -17.29
C ILE A 572 1.97 -37.99 -17.19
N LYS A 573 2.95 -38.20 -18.09
CA LYS A 573 4.19 -37.40 -18.13
C LYS A 573 4.08 -36.22 -19.09
N ASP A 574 3.46 -36.42 -20.25
CA ASP A 574 3.22 -35.36 -21.23
C ASP A 574 1.95 -34.59 -20.85
N VAL A 575 2.11 -33.67 -19.88
CA VAL A 575 1.01 -32.88 -19.36
C VAL A 575 0.75 -31.68 -20.28
N ILE A 576 -0.48 -31.56 -20.75
CA ILE A 576 -0.93 -30.36 -21.48
C ILE A 576 -1.30 -29.31 -20.45
N THR A 577 -0.65 -28.15 -20.54
CA THR A 577 -0.81 -27.04 -19.60
C THR A 577 -1.40 -25.81 -20.27
N ALA A 578 -1.79 -24.83 -19.46
CA ALA A 578 -2.09 -23.47 -19.89
C ALA A 578 -1.27 -22.47 -19.08
N GLU A 579 -1.14 -21.25 -19.58
CA GLU A 579 -0.60 -20.13 -18.82
C GLU A 579 -1.73 -19.33 -18.15
N PRO A 580 -1.48 -18.61 -17.05
CA PRO A 580 -2.52 -17.80 -16.38
C PRO A 580 -3.19 -16.78 -17.32
N GLU A 581 -2.43 -16.26 -18.28
CA GLU A 581 -2.84 -15.29 -19.30
C GLU A 581 -3.64 -15.91 -20.46
N THR A 582 -3.68 -17.25 -20.57
CA THR A 582 -4.41 -17.96 -21.63
C THR A 582 -5.87 -17.56 -21.62
N LEU A 583 -6.43 -17.22 -22.79
CA LEU A 583 -7.85 -16.91 -22.91
C LEU A 583 -8.68 -18.15 -22.56
N ILE A 584 -9.79 -17.93 -21.86
CA ILE A 584 -10.70 -19.04 -21.50
C ILE A 584 -11.19 -19.76 -22.76
N SER A 585 -11.51 -19.04 -23.83
CA SER A 585 -11.90 -19.64 -25.12
C SER A 585 -10.85 -20.58 -25.68
N ASP A 586 -9.57 -20.24 -25.55
CA ASP A 586 -8.46 -21.06 -26.03
C ASP A 586 -8.26 -22.28 -25.13
N ALA A 587 -8.41 -22.12 -23.81
CA ALA A 587 -8.39 -23.22 -22.86
C ALA A 587 -9.54 -24.23 -23.13
N ILE A 588 -10.75 -23.74 -23.43
CA ILE A 588 -11.90 -24.56 -23.83
C ILE A 588 -11.57 -25.36 -25.09
N ARG A 589 -11.10 -24.67 -26.14
CA ARG A 589 -10.72 -25.30 -27.40
C ARG A 589 -9.66 -26.38 -27.17
N LEU A 590 -8.65 -26.09 -26.36
CA LEU A 590 -7.59 -27.03 -26.01
C LEU A 590 -8.13 -28.26 -25.28
N MET A 591 -9.04 -28.08 -24.31
CA MET A 591 -9.71 -29.18 -23.60
C MET A 591 -10.51 -30.08 -24.56
N ILE A 592 -11.25 -29.49 -25.51
CA ILE A 592 -12.05 -30.21 -26.50
C ILE A 592 -11.16 -30.98 -27.48
N GLU A 593 -10.19 -30.31 -28.11
CA GLU A 593 -9.30 -30.89 -29.12
C GLU A 593 -8.49 -32.06 -28.57
N LYS A 594 -8.00 -31.90 -27.33
CA LYS A 594 -7.17 -32.91 -26.66
C LYS A 594 -7.97 -33.92 -25.86
N LYS A 595 -9.30 -33.73 -25.75
CA LYS A 595 -10.24 -34.58 -24.99
C LYS A 595 -9.82 -34.74 -23.53
N ILE A 596 -9.43 -33.64 -22.89
CA ILE A 596 -8.96 -33.60 -21.50
C ILE A 596 -9.94 -32.81 -20.61
N GLY A 597 -10.07 -33.23 -19.36
CA GLY A 597 -11.00 -32.64 -18.39
C GLY A 597 -10.43 -31.52 -17.53
N CYS A 598 -9.12 -31.26 -17.63
CA CYS A 598 -8.44 -30.18 -16.91
C CYS A 598 -7.16 -29.75 -17.63
N LEU A 599 -6.69 -28.56 -17.29
CA LEU A 599 -5.39 -28.01 -17.63
C LEU A 599 -4.71 -27.55 -16.33
N PRO A 600 -3.60 -28.17 -15.92
CA PRO A 600 -2.69 -27.54 -14.97
C PRO A 600 -2.20 -26.21 -15.53
N VAL A 601 -2.17 -25.19 -14.69
CA VAL A 601 -1.77 -23.84 -15.07
C VAL A 601 -0.37 -23.59 -14.55
N VAL A 602 0.56 -23.36 -15.47
CA VAL A 602 1.98 -23.17 -15.16
C VAL A 602 2.42 -21.78 -15.54
N ARG A 603 3.32 -21.19 -14.75
CA ARG A 603 4.07 -19.99 -15.13
C ARG A 603 5.53 -20.35 -15.07
N ASP A 604 6.21 -20.22 -16.20
CA ASP A 604 7.55 -20.76 -16.43
C ASP A 604 7.57 -22.29 -16.20
N LYS A 605 7.95 -22.72 -14.99
CA LYS A 605 7.96 -24.12 -14.58
C LYS A 605 7.11 -24.41 -13.33
N ASP A 606 6.64 -23.37 -12.68
CA ASP A 606 5.93 -23.47 -11.41
C ASP A 606 4.46 -23.71 -11.68
N LEU A 607 3.89 -24.69 -10.98
CA LEU A 607 2.45 -24.92 -10.99
C LEU A 607 1.75 -23.86 -10.14
N VAL A 608 0.97 -23.00 -10.78
CA VAL A 608 0.30 -21.86 -10.14
C VAL A 608 -1.21 -22.01 -10.05
N GLY A 609 -1.79 -23.01 -10.72
CA GLY A 609 -3.23 -23.25 -10.68
C GLY A 609 -3.66 -24.53 -11.40
N ILE A 610 -4.96 -24.79 -11.35
CA ILE A 610 -5.62 -25.81 -12.19
C ILE A 610 -6.98 -25.28 -12.63
N ILE A 611 -7.31 -25.45 -13.92
CA ILE A 611 -8.63 -25.18 -14.47
C ILE A 611 -9.25 -26.48 -14.98
N THR A 612 -10.51 -26.71 -14.69
CA THR A 612 -11.27 -27.91 -15.06
C THR A 612 -12.48 -27.57 -15.90
N VAL A 613 -13.06 -28.58 -16.56
CA VAL A 613 -14.32 -28.45 -17.31
C VAL A 613 -15.45 -27.88 -16.44
N LYS A 614 -15.50 -28.22 -15.15
CA LYS A 614 -16.51 -27.67 -14.23
C LYS A 614 -16.39 -26.15 -14.09
N ASP A 615 -15.16 -25.64 -14.04
CA ASP A 615 -14.88 -24.20 -13.89
C ASP A 615 -15.30 -23.43 -15.14
N VAL A 616 -15.13 -24.04 -16.31
CA VAL A 616 -15.53 -23.49 -17.60
C VAL A 616 -17.04 -23.53 -17.78
N ILE A 617 -17.71 -24.64 -17.45
CA ILE A 617 -19.16 -24.79 -17.63
C ILE A 617 -19.92 -23.78 -16.79
N ALA A 618 -19.42 -23.46 -15.58
CA ALA A 618 -19.99 -22.43 -14.73
C ALA A 618 -20.05 -21.03 -15.38
N LEU A 619 -19.31 -20.80 -16.49
CA LEU A 619 -19.39 -19.56 -17.28
C LEU A 619 -20.48 -19.58 -18.36
N GLN A 620 -21.00 -20.76 -18.74
CA GLN A 620 -21.95 -20.96 -19.84
C GLN A 620 -23.41 -21.07 -19.38
N ASP A 621 -23.65 -21.18 -18.07
CA ASP A 621 -24.99 -21.27 -17.48
C ASP A 621 -25.68 -19.89 -17.30
N ASP A 622 -25.20 -18.84 -18.00
CA ASP A 622 -25.81 -17.50 -18.09
C ASP A 622 -26.32 -17.18 -19.51
#